data_AF-A0A9P0W1I5-F1
#
_entry.id   AF-A0A9P0W1I5-F1
#
_cell.length_a   1.000
_cell.length_b   1.000
_cell.length_c   1.000
_cell.angle_alpha   90.00
_cell.angle_beta   90.00
_cell.angle_gamma   90.00
#
_symmetry.space_group_name_H-M   'P 1'
#
loop_
_entity.id
_entity.type
_entity.pdbx_description
1 polymer ?
#
loop_
_entity_poly.entity_id
_entity_poly.type
_entity_poly.pdbx_seq_one_letter_code
_entity_poly.pdbx_strand_id
1 'polypeptide(L)' 'MVAYPEFVNGAPPVITLKEYDVAPWAGSTCVDSQRGEYVVVVMEEPTKVVARISNDDKETLDKIFKSAHATHAQQQSK' A
#
# COMPACT_ATOMS: atom_id res chain seq x y z
N MET A 1 19.92 -2.90 7.92
CA MET A 1 19.36 -2.65 6.58
C MET A 1 18.09 -3.44 6.47
N VAL A 2 16.96 -2.79 6.23
CA VAL A 2 15.72 -3.51 5.97
C VAL A 2 15.68 -3.79 4.46
N ALA A 3 15.64 -5.07 4.09
CA ALA A 3 15.59 -5.46 2.69
C ALA A 3 14.14 -5.46 2.20
N TYR A 4 13.91 -4.88 1.02
CA TYR A 4 12.65 -5.00 0.30
C TYR A 4 12.49 -6.41 -0.28
N PRO A 5 11.25 -6.88 -0.48
CA PRO A 5 11.04 -8.21 -1.00
C PRO A 5 11.55 -8.30 -2.45
N GLU A 6 12.05 -9.48 -2.81
CA GLU A 6 12.61 -9.70 -4.15
C GLU A 6 11.54 -9.69 -5.23
N PHE A 7 11.93 -9.24 -6.42
CA PHE A 7 11.05 -9.22 -7.58
C PHE A 7 10.85 -10.64 -8.09
N VAL A 8 9.60 -11.07 -8.21
CA VAL A 8 9.25 -12.38 -8.76
C VAL A 8 9.01 -12.21 -10.24
N ASN A 9 9.80 -12.89 -11.08
CA ASN A 9 9.73 -12.80 -12.55
C ASN A 9 9.89 -11.37 -13.10
N GLY A 10 10.71 -10.54 -12.45
CA GLY A 10 10.94 -9.14 -12.86
C GLY A 10 9.78 -8.19 -12.52
N ALA A 11 8.78 -8.66 -11.76
CA ALA A 11 7.68 -7.86 -11.25
C ALA A 11 7.75 -7.76 -9.72
N PRO A 12 7.20 -6.69 -9.11
CA PRO A 12 7.06 -6.62 -7.67
C PRO A 12 6.19 -7.79 -7.18
N PRO A 13 6.56 -8.42 -6.05
CA PRO A 13 5.78 -9.52 -5.49
C PRO A 13 4.38 -9.06 -5.10
N VAL A 14 3.42 -9.97 -5.21
CA VAL A 14 2.06 -9.75 -4.72
C VAL A 14 1.99 -10.31 -3.30
N ILE A 15 1.59 -9.47 -2.35
CA ILE A 15 1.46 -9.81 -0.94
C ILE A 15 0.08 -9.45 -0.42
N THR A 16 -0.34 -10.05 0.69
CA THR A 16 -1.57 -9.66 1.40
C THR A 16 -1.30 -8.49 2.35
N LEU A 17 -2.38 -7.83 2.79
CA LEU A 17 -2.28 -6.80 3.85
C LEU A 17 -1.68 -7.34 5.14
N LYS A 18 -1.97 -8.61 5.47
CA LYS A 18 -1.44 -9.26 6.67
C LYS A 18 0.07 -9.45 6.60
N GLU A 19 0.58 -9.83 5.43
CA GLU A 19 2.02 -9.94 5.20
C GLU A 19 2.69 -8.57 5.25
N TYR A 20 2.02 -7.54 4.74
CA TYR A 20 2.51 -6.17 4.83
C TYR A 20 2.56 -5.66 6.28
N ASP A 21 1.54 -5.92 7.09
CA ASP A 21 1.44 -5.42 8.48
C ASP A 21 2.59 -5.90 9.38
N VAL A 22 3.09 -7.11 9.13
CA VAL A 22 4.23 -7.70 9.87
C VAL A 22 5.57 -7.53 9.15
N ALA A 23 5.59 -6.90 7.98
CA ALA A 23 6.80 -6.75 7.20
C ALA A 23 7.76 -5.76 7.87
N PRO A 24 9.05 -6.12 8.05
CA PRO A 24 10.01 -5.24 8.69
C PRO A 24 10.24 -3.93 7.90
N TRP A 25 9.94 -3.94 6.59
CA TRP A 25 10.04 -2.79 5.68
C TRP A 25 8.78 -1.93 5.64
N ALA A 26 7.69 -2.34 6.28
CA ALA A 26 6.44 -1.57 6.32
C ALA A 26 6.61 -0.17 6.93
N GLY A 27 7.54 0.00 7.87
CA GLY A 27 7.80 1.28 8.53
C GLY A 27 8.43 2.35 7.63
N SER A 28 9.06 1.95 6.52
CA SER A 28 9.68 2.87 5.54
C SER A 28 8.91 2.92 4.22
N THR A 29 7.73 2.33 4.16
CA THR A 29 6.90 2.23 2.96
C THR A 29 5.46 2.64 3.26
N CYS A 30 4.70 2.95 2.22
CA CYS A 30 3.27 3.21 2.33
C CYS A 30 2.50 2.53 1.21
N VAL A 31 1.23 2.23 1.49
CA VAL A 31 0.29 1.73 0.49
C VAL A 31 -0.26 2.92 -0.28
N ASP A 32 -0.16 2.88 -1.60
CA ASP A 32 -0.68 3.87 -2.53
C ASP A 32 -1.68 3.24 -3.50
N SER A 33 -2.67 4.02 -3.94
CA SER A 33 -3.66 3.59 -4.92
C SER A 33 -3.26 4.09 -6.30
N GLN A 34 -2.77 3.20 -7.17
CA GLN A 34 -2.33 3.55 -8.52
C GLN A 34 -3.16 2.81 -9.56
N ARG A 35 -3.82 3.55 -10.47
CA ARG A 35 -4.53 3.01 -11.64
C ARG A 35 -5.54 1.89 -11.31
N GLY A 36 -6.15 1.94 -10.13
CA GLY A 36 -7.14 0.96 -9.68
C GLY A 36 -6.55 -0.27 -8.98
N GLU A 37 -5.26 -0.27 -8.69
CA GLU A 37 -4.57 -1.28 -7.88
C GLU A 37 -3.95 -0.64 -6.64
N TYR A 38 -3.70 -1.46 -5.62
CA TYR A 38 -2.99 -1.03 -4.42
C TYR A 38 -1.56 -1.53 -4.50
N VAL A 39 -0.62 -0.60 -4.41
CA VAL A 39 0.81 -0.87 -4.51
C VAL A 39 1.50 -0.37 -3.26
N VAL A 40 2.62 -0.99 -2.90
CA VAL A 40 3.45 -0.54 -1.80
C VAL A 40 4.66 0.18 -2.37
N VAL A 41 4.85 1.42 -1.94
CA VAL A 41 5.92 2.31 -2.40
C VAL A 41 6.81 2.75 -1.24
N VAL A 42 8.05 3.13 -1.55
CA VAL A 42 8.98 3.66 -0.54
C VAL A 42 8.58 5.10 -0.18
N MET A 43 8.52 5.44 1.11
CA MET A 43 8.14 6.79 1.54
C MET A 43 9.08 7.88 1.02
N GLU A 44 10.39 7.59 0.98
CA GLU A 44 11.40 8.50 0.43
C GLU A 44 11.38 8.58 -1.11
N GLU A 45 10.86 7.54 -1.77
CA GLU A 45 10.82 7.42 -3.24
C GLU A 45 9.45 6.85 -3.68
N PRO A 46 8.37 7.66 -3.73
CA PRO A 46 7.01 7.17 -3.98
C PRO A 46 6.80 6.63 -5.41
N THR A 47 7.77 6.83 -6.31
CA THR A 47 7.80 6.22 -7.65
C THR A 47 8.31 4.78 -7.64
N LYS A 48 8.90 4.32 -6.53
CA LYS A 48 9.51 3.01 -6.38
C LYS A 48 8.55 2.02 -5.74
N VAL A 49 7.95 1.18 -6.58
CA VAL A 49 7.08 0.09 -6.15
C VAL A 49 7.91 -1.10 -5.68
N VAL A 50 7.69 -1.53 -4.44
CA VAL A 50 8.39 -2.68 -3.82
C VAL A 50 7.51 -3.90 -3.68
N ALA A 51 6.19 -3.73 -3.66
CA ALA A 51 5.22 -4.84 -3.65
C ALA A 51 3.87 -4.39 -4.22
N ARG A 52 3.01 -5.34 -4.55
CA ARG A 52 1.60 -5.13 -4.90
C ARG A 52 0.73 -5.82 -3.86
N ILE A 53 -0.40 -5.20 -3.51
CA ILE A 53 -1.36 -5.83 -2.60
C ILE A 53 -2.29 -6.75 -3.41
N SER A 54 -2.58 -7.94 -2.88
CA SER A 54 -3.52 -8.88 -3.51
C SER A 54 -4.89 -8.25 -3.70
N ASN A 55 -5.57 -8.65 -4.77
CA ASN A 55 -6.94 -8.20 -5.04
C ASN A 55 -7.94 -8.69 -3.98
N ASP A 56 -7.63 -9.75 -3.23
CA ASP A 56 -8.47 -10.22 -2.12
C ASP A 56 -8.62 -9.16 -1.02
N ASP A 57 -7.59 -8.34 -0.80
CA ASP A 57 -7.58 -7.28 0.20
C ASP A 57 -8.08 -5.93 -0.35
N LYS A 58 -8.37 -5.86 -1.65
CA LYS A 58 -8.75 -4.62 -2.34
C LYS A 58 -10.00 -4.00 -1.75
N GLU A 59 -11.04 -4.80 -1.45
CA GLU A 59 -12.29 -4.27 -0.89
C GLU A 59 -12.07 -3.64 0.50
N THR A 60 -11.22 -4.26 1.32
CA THR A 60 -10.85 -3.76 2.65
C THR A 60 -10.12 -2.43 2.52
N LEU A 61 -9.13 -2.34 1.62
CA LEU A 61 -8.43 -1.09 1.35
C LEU A 61 -9.39 -0.01 0.82
N ASP A 62 -10.27 -0.35 -0.11
CA ASP A 62 -11.26 0.58 -0.66
C ASP A 62 -12.12 1.19 0.45
N LYS A 63 -12.58 0.37 1.41
CA LYS A 63 -13.35 0.84 2.57
C LYS A 63 -12.52 1.76 3.47
N ILE A 64 -11.24 1.43 3.71
CA ILE A 64 -10.34 2.26 4.52
C ILE A 64 -10.09 3.61 3.85
N PHE A 65 -9.71 3.62 2.56
CA PHE A 65 -9.46 4.83 1.80
C PHE A 65 -10.71 5.70 1.64
N LYS A 66 -11.89 5.10 1.38
CA LYS A 66 -13.17 5.83 1.32
C LYS A 66 -13.53 6.45 2.67
N SER A 67 -13.38 5.69 3.77
CA SER A 67 -13.69 6.18 5.11
C SER A 67 -12.74 7.31 5.53
N ALA A 68 -11.44 7.18 5.23
CA ALA A 68 -10.45 8.22 5.46
C ALA A 68 -10.80 9.48 4.65
N HIS A 69 -11.11 9.34 3.35
CA HIS A 69 -11.48 10.46 2.49
C HIS A 69 -12.76 11.17 2.98
N ALA A 70 -13.79 10.41 3.38
CA ALA A 70 -15.03 10.96 3.94
C ALA A 70 -14.79 11.73 5.25
N THR A 71 -13.89 11.22 6.10
CA THR A 71 -13.51 11.88 7.36
C THR A 71 -12.75 13.18 7.10
N HIS A 72 -11.82 13.19 6.14
CA HIS A 72 -11.11 14.40 5.72
C HIS A 72 -12.06 15.47 5.16
N ALA A 73 -13.03 15.07 4.33
CA ALA A 73 -14.04 15.99 3.78
C ALA A 73 -14.92 16.62 4.88
N GLN A 74 -15.28 15.86 5.92
CA GLN A 74 -16.00 16.40 7.07
C GLN A 74 -15.13 17.33 7.94
N GLN A 75 -13.85 17.03 8.13
CA GLN A 75 -12.95 17.89 8.91
C GLN A 75 -12.62 19.22 8.23
N GLN A 76 -12.63 19.29 6.89
CA GLN A 76 -12.44 20.55 6.16
C GLN A 76 -13.68 21.48 6.18
N SER A 77 -14.85 20.96 6.58
CA SER A 77 -16.12 21.69 6.57
C SER A 77 -16.49 22.31 7.92
N LYS A 78 -15.52 22.47 8.85
CA LYS A 78 -15.76 22.98 10.20
C LYS A 78 -14.92 24.21 10.52
#